data_AF-A0A6L2PJ08-F1
#
_entry.id   AF-A0A6L2PJ08-F1
#
_cell.length_a   1.000
_cell.length_b   1.000
_cell.length_c   1.000
_cell.angle_alpha   90.00
_cell.angle_beta   90.00
_cell.angle_gamma   90.00
#
_symmetry.space_group_name_H-M   'P 1'
#
loop_
_entity.id
_entity.type
_entity.pdbx_description
1 polymer ?
#
loop_
_entity_poly.entity_id
_entity_poly.type
_entity_poly.pdbx_seq_one_letter_code
_entity_poly.pdbx_strand_id
1 'polypeptide(L)' 'MATSRESGRLKDANQKRILDEAARRRRARKALEALEQDNFHDDPHADLVMSKKVPKFQETLESRGGRRKKTRSAEYYKQR' A
#
# COMPACT_ATOMS: atom_id res chain seq x y z
N MET A 1 -7.72 -11.36 8.40
CA MET A 1 -7.10 -11.82 7.15
C MET A 1 -5.94 -12.73 7.49
N ALA A 2 -6.00 -14.00 7.10
CA ALA A 2 -4.94 -14.97 7.39
C ALA A 2 -3.73 -14.67 6.50
N THR A 3 -2.58 -14.38 7.12
CA THR A 3 -1.31 -14.31 6.42
C THR A 3 -0.90 -15.73 6.06
N SER A 4 -0.88 -16.06 4.76
CA SER A 4 -0.46 -17.39 4.28
C SER A 4 1.03 -17.58 4.55
N ARG A 5 1.34 -18.07 5.75
CA ARG A 5 2.67 -18.61 6.09
C ARG A 5 2.83 -19.94 5.38
N GLU A 6 3.31 -19.90 4.15
CA GLU A 6 3.65 -21.11 3.41
C GLU A 6 5.06 -21.60 3.74
N SER A 7 5.20 -22.93 3.89
CA SER A 7 6.49 -23.57 4.16
C SER A 7 7.27 -23.76 2.86
N GLY A 8 8.46 -23.16 2.76
CA GLY A 8 9.34 -23.30 1.58
C GLY A 8 9.67 -24.76 1.25
N ARG A 9 9.71 -25.64 2.25
CA ARG A 9 9.95 -27.09 2.08
C ARG A 9 8.90 -27.78 1.19
N LEU A 10 7.65 -27.29 1.23
CA LEU A 10 6.57 -27.85 0.41
C LEU A 10 6.68 -27.43 -1.06
N LYS A 11 7.22 -26.23 -1.34
CA LYS A 11 7.46 -25.77 -2.72
C LYS A 11 8.54 -26.62 -3.40
N ASP A 12 9.66 -26.83 -2.73
CA ASP A 12 10.80 -27.58 -3.28
C ASP A 12 10.42 -29.05 -3.57
N ALA A 13 9.68 -29.69 -2.67
CA ALA A 13 9.20 -31.05 -2.86
C ALA A 13 8.25 -31.17 -4.06
N ASN A 14 7.39 -30.17 -4.28
CA ASN A 14 6.41 -30.18 -5.37
C ASN A 14 7.01 -29.84 -6.75
N GLN A 15 8.15 -29.13 -6.77
CA GLN A 15 8.91 -28.86 -7.99
C GLN A 15 9.69 -30.10 -8.47
N LYS A 16 10.18 -30.94 -7.55
CA LYS A 16 10.95 -32.15 -7.88
C LYS A 16 10.10 -33.36 -8.30
N ARG A 17 8.77 -33.26 -8.21
CA ARG A 17 7.86 -34.34 -8.62
C ARG A 17 7.80 -34.42 -10.14
N ILE A 18 8.10 -35.60 -10.68
CA ILE A 18 7.89 -35.91 -12.10
C ILE A 18 6.39 -36.02 -12.34
N LEU A 19 5.86 -35.14 -13.19
CA LEU A 19 4.45 -35.12 -13.59
C LEU A 19 4.28 -35.65 -15.01
N ASP A 20 3.12 -36.25 -15.26
CA ASP A 20 2.66 -36.58 -16.60
C ASP A 20 2.50 -35.31 -17.45
N GLU A 21 2.51 -35.49 -18.77
CA GLU A 21 2.46 -34.37 -19.71
C GLU A 21 1.17 -33.55 -19.55
N ALA A 22 0.06 -34.23 -19.28
CA ALA A 22 -1.23 -33.60 -19.06
C ALA A 22 -1.26 -32.71 -17.81
N ALA A 23 -0.73 -33.16 -16.67
CA ALA A 23 -0.66 -32.31 -15.47
C ALA A 23 0.34 -31.17 -15.64
N ARG A 24 1.45 -31.38 -16.38
CA ARG A 24 2.39 -30.29 -16.68
C ARG A 24 1.72 -29.18 -17.48
N ARG A 25 0.97 -29.52 -18.53
CA ARG A 25 0.20 -28.55 -19.33
C ARG A 25 -0.88 -27.85 -18.48
N ARG A 26 -1.58 -28.57 -17.61
CA ARG A 26 -2.56 -27.96 -16.67
C ARG A 26 -1.91 -26.98 -15.70
N ARG A 27 -0.76 -27.35 -15.12
CA ARG A 27 -0.01 -26.48 -14.19
C ARG A 27 0.48 -25.22 -14.88
N ALA A 28 1.02 -25.34 -16.09
CA ALA A 28 1.45 -24.19 -16.89
C ALA A 28 0.29 -23.24 -17.21
N ARG A 29 -0.85 -23.77 -17.68
CA ARG A 29 -2.05 -22.96 -17.94
C ARG A 29 -2.55 -22.23 -16.69
N LYS A 30 -2.63 -22.93 -15.56
CA LYS A 30 -3.05 -22.31 -14.29
C LYS A 30 -2.10 -21.20 -13.83
N ALA A 31 -0.79 -21.36 -14.06
CA ALA A 31 0.18 -20.33 -13.74
C ALA A 31 -0.01 -19.07 -14.61
N LEU A 32 -0.27 -19.24 -15.92
CA LEU A 32 -0.56 -18.13 -16.83
C LEU A 32 -1.87 -17.42 -16.46
N GLU A 33 -2.95 -18.17 -16.22
CA GLU A 33 -4.24 -17.62 -15.82
C GLU A 33 -4.15 -16.81 -14.52
N ALA A 34 -3.38 -17.28 -13.54
CA ALA A 34 -3.14 -16.55 -12.31
C ALA A 34 -2.38 -15.23 -12.54
N LEU A 35 -1.40 -15.21 -13.44
CA LEU A 35 -0.69 -13.99 -13.81
C LEU A 35 -1.58 -13.02 -14.59
N GLU A 36 -2.47 -13.52 -15.45
CA GLU A 36 -3.44 -12.69 -16.17
C GLU A 36 -4.45 -12.05 -15.22
N GLN A 37 -5.00 -12.82 -14.27
CA GLN A 37 -5.92 -12.31 -13.24
C GLN A 37 -5.25 -11.29 -12.32
N ASP A 38 -3.98 -11.47 -11.97
CA ASP A 38 -3.26 -10.54 -11.10
C ASP A 38 -2.82 -9.25 -11.82
N ASN A 39 -2.65 -9.29 -13.14
CA ASN A 39 -2.35 -8.09 -13.92
C ASN A 39 -3.61 -7.28 -14.26
N PHE A 40 -4.80 -7.90 -14.17
CA PHE A 40 -6.07 -7.24 -14.45
C PHE A 40 -6.76 -6.80 -13.16
N HIS A 41 -6.17 -5.81 -12.49
CA HIS A 41 -6.84 -5.09 -11.40
C HIS A 41 -7.20 -3.69 -11.86
N ASP A 42 -8.45 -3.29 -11.66
CA ASP A 42 -8.85 -1.91 -11.82
C ASP A 42 -8.05 -1.04 -10.84
N ASP A 43 -7.45 0.04 -11.34
CA ASP A 43 -6.73 0.98 -10.48
C ASP A 43 -7.69 1.48 -9.39
N PRO A 44 -7.44 1.20 -8.10
CA PRO A 44 -8.31 1.64 -7.01
C PRO A 44 -8.43 3.17 -6.93
N HIS A 45 -7.62 3.91 -7.70
CA HIS A 45 -7.61 5.35 -7.81
C HIS A 45 -7.98 5.86 -9.21
N ALA A 46 -8.53 5.03 -10.10
CA ALA A 46 -8.93 5.43 -11.46
C ALA A 46 -9.83 6.68 -11.47
N ASP A 47 -10.79 6.75 -10.54
CA ASP A 47 -11.73 7.87 -10.37
C ASP A 47 -11.35 8.81 -9.22
N LEU A 48 -10.10 8.79 -8.75
CA LEU A 48 -9.68 9.55 -7.59
C LEU A 48 -9.65 11.06 -7.88
N VAL A 49 -10.78 11.72 -7.61
CA VAL A 49 -10.86 13.18 -7.64
C VAL A 49 -10.28 13.73 -6.34
N MET A 50 -9.07 14.29 -6.41
CA MET A 50 -8.47 14.98 -5.28
C MET A 50 -9.32 16.20 -4.88
N SER A 51 -9.87 16.15 -3.67
CA SER A 51 -10.65 17.27 -3.12
C SER A 51 -9.77 18.51 -2.97
N LYS A 52 -10.18 19.63 -3.56
CA LYS A 52 -9.52 20.93 -3.41
C LYS A 52 -9.56 21.48 -1.97
N LYS A 53 -10.34 20.86 -1.08
CA LYS A 53 -10.46 21.25 0.34
C LYS A 53 -9.47 20.52 1.25
N VAL A 54 -8.60 19.65 0.70
CA VAL A 54 -7.57 18.98 1.49
C VAL A 54 -6.55 20.01 1.97
N PRO A 55 -6.22 20.06 3.28
CA PRO A 55 -5.23 20.99 3.80
C PRO A 55 -3.86 20.79 3.13
N LYS A 56 -3.36 21.84 2.50
CA LYS A 56 -2.03 21.85 1.87
C LYS A 56 -0.98 22.18 2.93
N PHE A 57 -0.43 21.15 3.56
CA PHE A 57 0.62 21.35 4.58
C PHE A 57 1.97 21.81 4.00
N GLN A 58 2.16 21.77 2.67
CA GLN A 58 3.39 22.21 2.00
C GLN A 58 3.68 23.71 2.15
N GLU A 59 2.66 24.57 2.28
CA GLU A 59 2.87 26.03 2.46
C GLU A 59 3.42 26.41 3.85
N THR A 60 3.40 25.48 4.82
CA THR A 60 3.82 25.79 6.20
C THR A 60 5.33 25.70 6.44
N LEU A 61 6.13 25.22 5.47
CA LEU A 61 7.59 25.21 5.59
C LEU A 61 8.22 26.52 5.08
N GLU A 62 7.77 27.04 3.95
CA GLU A 62 8.31 28.27 3.33
C GLU A 62 7.76 29.55 3.99
N SER A 63 6.56 29.51 4.58
CA SER A 63 5.95 30.67 5.25
C SER A 63 6.51 30.93 6.67
N ARG A 64 7.48 30.14 7.16
CA ARG A 64 8.09 30.32 8.49
C ARG A 64 9.03 31.53 8.61
N GLY A 65 9.13 32.37 7.58
CA GLY A 65 9.91 33.61 7.60
C GLY A 65 9.25 34.83 8.24
N GLY A 66 7.96 34.80 8.63
CA GLY A 66 7.29 36.06 8.96
C GLY A 66 6.05 35.98 9.84
N ARG A 67 6.23 35.67 11.14
CA ARG A 67 5.46 36.24 12.26
C ARG A 67 5.88 35.52 13.54
N ARG A 68 6.80 36.13 14.30
CA ARG A 68 7.03 35.72 15.70
C ARG A 68 5.74 35.95 16.48
N LYS A 69 4.96 34.90 16.71
CA LYS A 69 3.85 34.92 17.68
C LYS A 69 4.50 35.23 19.04
N LYS A 70 4.23 36.43 19.59
CA LYS A 70 4.65 36.77 20.96
C LYS A 70 4.10 35.69 21.89
N THR A 71 4.98 34.92 22.50
CA THR A 71 4.62 33.90 23.50
C THR A 71 3.87 34.61 24.62
N ARG A 72 2.59 34.28 24.81
CA ARG A 72 1.78 34.86 25.88
C ARG A 72 2.32 34.30 27.20
N SER A 73 2.81 35.19 28.06
CA SER A 73 3.39 34.86 29.37
C SER A 73 2.41 34.05 30.21
N ALA A 74 2.95 33.19 31.09
CA ALA A 74 2.20 32.34 32.04
C ALA A 74 1.23 33.14 32.94
N GLU A 75 1.41 34.45 33.05
CA GLU A 75 0.50 35.39 33.71
C GLU A 75 -0.90 35.42 33.09
N TYR A 76 -1.06 35.11 31.80
CA TYR A 76 -2.36 35.18 31.11
C TYR A 76 -3.40 34.15 31.61
N TYR A 77 -2.93 33.03 32.18
CA TYR A 77 -3.81 31.97 32.71
C TYR A 77 -4.12 32.12 34.20
N LYS A 78 -3.63 33.18 34.86
CA LYS A 78 -3.85 33.40 36.29
C LYS A 78 -5.05 34.30 36.60
N GLN A 79 -5.79 34.77 35.60
CA GLN A 79 -6.97 35.60 35.86
C GLN A 79 -8.20 34.72 36.11
N ARG A 80 -8.69 34.84 37.34
CA ARG A 80 -9.77 34.13 38.02
C ARG A 80 -11.13 34.30 37.37
#